data_AF-A0A023FLP5-F1
#
_entry.id   AF-A0A023FLP5-F1
#
_cell.length_a   1.000
_cell.length_b   1.000
_cell.length_c   1.000
_cell.angle_alpha   90.00
_cell.angle_beta   90.00
_cell.angle_gamma   90.00
#
_symmetry.space_group_name_H-M   'P 1'
#
loop_
_entity.id
_entity.type
_entity.pdbx_description
1 polymer ?
#
loop_
_entity_poly.entity_id
_entity_poly.type
_entity_poly.pdbx_seq_one_letter_code
_entity_poly.pdbx_strand_id
1 'polypeptide(L)'
;PSQLLIAFSVCTTLLVSVHMLALMISTCILPNLEAVASVHGIAAVSESPHEKMHLYIETAWAFSTVFGILLFMAEIAILSWVVFHDYSRDAALAATIILIPVAIVFVIFAVHFYRQLVTHKFEQSVMSVKELENMVSQLQDGSGGGTDNGASLLNV
;
A
#
# COMPACT_ATOMS: atom_id res chain seq x y z
N PRO A 1 -5.62 -18.00 -28.35
CA PRO A 1 -4.51 -18.55 -27.53
C PRO A 1 -3.46 -17.51 -27.04
N SER A 2 -3.18 -16.42 -27.76
CA SER A 2 -2.17 -15.42 -27.37
C SER A 2 -2.64 -14.46 -26.27
N GLN A 3 -3.88 -13.96 -26.35
CA GLN A 3 -4.41 -13.03 -25.35
C GLN A 3 -4.49 -13.63 -23.94
N LEU A 4 -4.78 -14.93 -23.84
CA LEU A 4 -4.94 -15.59 -22.54
C LEU A 4 -3.60 -15.84 -21.84
N LEU A 5 -2.56 -16.17 -22.60
CA LEU A 5 -1.19 -16.29 -22.11
C LEU A 5 -0.64 -14.94 -21.62
N ILE A 6 -0.97 -13.85 -22.34
CA ILE A 6 -0.61 -12.50 -21.92
C ILE A 6 -1.33 -12.14 -20.61
N ALA A 7 -2.63 -12.43 -20.52
CA ALA A 7 -3.41 -12.18 -19.31
C ALA A 7 -2.86 -12.97 -18.10
N PHE A 8 -2.54 -14.25 -18.30
CA PHE A 8 -1.87 -15.08 -17.30
C PHE A 8 -0.55 -14.44 -16.85
N SER A 9 0.36 -14.15 -17.78
CA SER A 9 1.67 -13.56 -17.47
C SER A 9 1.56 -12.25 -16.70
N VAL A 10 0.62 -11.38 -17.07
CA VAL A 10 0.39 -10.11 -16.36
C VAL A 10 -0.20 -10.36 -14.98
N CYS A 11 -1.16 -11.27 -14.85
CA CYS A 11 -1.79 -11.62 -13.59
C CYS A 11 -0.78 -12.19 -12.58
N THR A 12 0.06 -13.15 -12.99
CA THR A 12 1.14 -13.70 -12.17
C THR A 12 2.11 -12.60 -11.71
N THR A 13 2.47 -11.67 -12.61
CA THR A 13 3.40 -10.57 -12.29
C THR A 13 2.80 -9.62 -11.25
N LEU A 14 1.52 -9.28 -11.39
CA LEU A 14 0.80 -8.44 -10.43
C LEU A 14 0.64 -9.14 -9.08
N LEU A 15 0.33 -10.44 -9.07
CA LEU A 15 0.22 -11.25 -7.88
C LEU A 15 1.53 -11.24 -7.08
N VAL A 16 2.66 -11.48 -7.74
CA VAL A 16 4.00 -11.43 -7.12
C VAL A 16 4.31 -10.03 -6.62
N SER A 17 3.98 -9.01 -7.40
CA SER A 17 4.21 -7.61 -7.03
C SER A 17 3.43 -7.20 -5.77
N VAL A 18 2.16 -7.59 -5.66
CA VAL A 18 1.32 -7.32 -4.48
C VAL A 18 1.82 -8.08 -3.25
N HIS A 19 2.34 -9.29 -3.41
CA HIS A 19 2.99 -10.00 -2.31
C HIS A 19 4.23 -9.28 -1.80
N MET A 20 5.09 -8.79 -2.70
CA MET A 20 6.25 -7.99 -2.30
C MET A 20 5.83 -6.69 -1.61
N LEU A 21 4.72 -6.07 -2.05
CA LEU A 21 4.14 -4.89 -1.39
C LEU A 21 3.65 -5.22 0.03
N ALA A 22 2.96 -6.34 0.23
CA ALA A 22 2.51 -6.79 1.55
C ALA A 22 3.69 -7.07 2.51
N LEU A 23 4.77 -7.66 1.99
CA LEU A 23 6.01 -7.89 2.76
C LEU A 23 6.69 -6.57 3.13
N MET A 24 6.81 -5.64 2.18
CA MET A 24 7.37 -4.31 2.44
C MET A 24 6.59 -3.58 3.53
N ILE A 25 5.26 -3.59 3.45
CA ILE A 25 4.39 -2.98 4.48
C ILE A 25 4.58 -3.69 5.83
N SER A 26 4.69 -5.03 5.85
CA SER A 26 4.91 -5.79 7.09
C SER A 26 6.27 -5.52 7.74
N THR A 27 7.34 -5.40 6.94
CA THR A 27 8.68 -5.04 7.40
C THR A 27 8.72 -3.60 7.94
N CYS A 28 7.98 -2.68 7.31
CA CYS A 28 7.87 -1.30 7.77
C CYS A 28 6.98 -1.13 9.02
N ILE A 29 6.00 -2.02 9.25
CA ILE A 29 5.13 -2.02 10.45
C ILE A 29 5.88 -2.46 11.72
N LEU A 30 6.87 -3.35 11.60
CA LEU A 30 7.56 -4.00 12.73
C LEU A 30 8.18 -3.01 13.75
N PRO A 31 8.99 -2.00 13.36
CA PRO A 31 9.58 -1.06 14.32
C PRO A 31 8.55 -0.15 14.99
N ASN A 32 7.43 0.14 14.32
CA ASN A 32 6.38 0.98 14.86
C ASN A 32 5.49 0.23 15.86
N LEU A 33 5.26 -1.07 15.64
CA LEU A 33 4.50 -1.94 16.52
C LEU A 33 5.28 -2.26 17.82
N GLU A 34 6.59 -2.48 17.72
CA GLU A 34 7.47 -2.65 18.89
C GLU A 34 7.56 -1.37 19.74
N ALA A 35 7.61 -0.19 19.11
CA ALA A 35 7.57 1.10 19.80
C ALA A 35 6.22 1.37 20.50
N VAL A 36 5.09 0.95 19.91
CA VAL A 36 3.73 1.09 20.48
C VAL A 36 3.52 0.16 21.68
N ALA A 37 4.01 -1.09 21.62
CA ALA A 37 3.87 -2.05 22.72
C ALA A 37 4.68 -1.65 23.96
N SER A 38 5.83 -0.97 23.80
CA SER A 38 6.65 -0.54 24.94
C SER A 38 6.08 0.67 25.68
N VAL A 39 5.24 1.49 25.03
CA VAL A 39 4.65 2.71 25.60
C VAL A 39 3.31 2.42 26.32
N HIS A 40 2.63 1.31 25.98
CA HIS A 40 1.32 0.94 26.54
C HIS A 40 1.31 0.53 28.03
N GLY A 41 2.43 0.69 28.75
CA GLY A 41 2.45 0.62 30.21
C GLY A 41 1.98 1.91 30.91
N ILE A 42 1.99 3.07 30.24
CA ILE A 42 1.83 4.38 30.92
C ILE A 42 1.16 5.46 30.03
N ALA A 43 0.01 5.23 29.38
CA ALA A 43 -0.66 6.33 28.64
C ALA A 43 -2.14 6.07 28.34
N ALA A 44 -2.96 5.84 29.36
CA ALA A 44 -4.36 6.25 29.29
C ALA A 44 -4.38 7.76 29.58
N VAL A 45 -4.21 8.61 28.55
CA VAL A 45 -4.64 10.02 28.49
C VAL A 45 -4.08 10.69 27.21
N SER A 46 -4.96 11.38 26.49
CA SER A 46 -4.76 12.29 25.34
C SER A 46 -4.55 11.67 23.94
N GLU A 47 -5.66 11.63 23.18
CA GLU A 47 -5.70 11.50 21.73
C GLU A 47 -4.73 12.50 21.08
N SER A 48 -3.72 11.99 20.40
CA SER A 48 -2.82 12.75 19.54
C SER A 48 -2.98 12.24 18.10
N PRO A 49 -2.70 13.06 17.07
CA PRO A 49 -2.93 12.78 15.64
C PRO A 49 -2.19 11.55 15.06
N HIS A 50 -1.58 10.73 15.91
CA HIS A 50 -0.88 9.49 15.58
C HIS A 50 -1.81 8.34 15.14
N GLU A 51 -3.09 8.32 15.56
CA GLU A 51 -4.02 7.22 15.25
C GLU A 51 -4.45 7.18 13.78
N LYS A 52 -4.58 8.35 13.13
CA LYS A 52 -4.90 8.45 11.70
C LYS A 52 -3.77 7.92 10.81
N MET A 53 -2.52 8.08 11.26
CA MET A 53 -1.35 7.59 10.52
C MET A 53 -1.27 6.06 10.59
N HIS A 54 -1.55 5.47 11.75
CA HIS A 54 -1.52 4.01 11.94
C HIS A 54 -2.66 3.29 11.20
N LEU A 55 -3.87 3.86 11.22
CA LEU A 55 -5.02 3.32 10.49
C LEU A 55 -4.79 3.31 8.97
N TYR A 56 -4.00 4.26 8.44
CA TYR A 56 -3.62 4.26 7.03
C TYR A 56 -2.71 3.08 6.66
N ILE A 57 -1.74 2.73 7.51
CA ILE A 57 -0.83 1.60 7.25
C ILE A 57 -1.57 0.27 7.42
N GLU A 58 -2.45 0.17 8.41
CA GLU A 58 -3.32 -1.00 8.59
C GLU A 58 -4.26 -1.19 7.39
N THR A 59 -4.86 -0.09 6.89
CA THR A 59 -5.70 -0.13 5.69
C THR A 59 -4.88 -0.48 4.44
N ALA A 60 -3.64 0.01 4.31
CA ALA A 60 -2.74 -0.33 3.21
C ALA A 60 -2.31 -1.81 3.24
N TRP A 61 -2.04 -2.35 4.43
CA TRP A 61 -1.74 -3.77 4.64
C TRP A 61 -2.94 -4.66 4.28
N ALA A 62 -4.11 -4.34 4.82
CA ALA A 62 -5.35 -5.04 4.52
C ALA A 62 -5.65 -4.98 3.01
N PHE A 63 -5.43 -3.83 2.38
CA PHE A 63 -5.58 -3.64 0.95
C PHE A 63 -4.70 -4.57 0.12
N SER A 64 -3.39 -4.63 0.39
CA SER A 64 -2.47 -5.52 -0.32
C SER A 64 -2.84 -7.00 -0.15
N THR A 65 -3.43 -7.37 0.98
CA THR A 65 -3.92 -8.74 1.22
C THR A 65 -5.17 -9.03 0.39
N VAL A 66 -6.14 -8.11 0.37
CA VAL A 66 -7.38 -8.24 -0.41
C VAL A 66 -7.09 -8.28 -1.91
N PHE A 67 -6.22 -7.41 -2.42
CA PHE A 67 -5.80 -7.43 -3.82
C PHE A 67 -5.03 -8.71 -4.20
N GLY A 68 -4.21 -9.25 -3.27
CA GLY A 68 -3.52 -10.52 -3.47
C GLY A 68 -4.48 -11.69 -3.59
N ILE A 69 -5.48 -11.77 -2.71
CA ILE A 69 -6.54 -12.81 -2.75
C ILE A 69 -7.34 -12.72 -4.06
N LEU A 70 -7.64 -11.50 -4.50
CA LEU A 70 -8.32 -11.22 -5.76
C LEU A 70 -7.56 -11.74 -6.98
N LEU A 71 -6.27 -11.38 -7.07
CA LEU A 71 -5.39 -11.82 -8.16
C LEU A 71 -5.15 -13.32 -8.11
N PHE A 72 -5.08 -13.91 -6.91
CA PHE A 72 -4.98 -15.37 -6.75
C PHE A 72 -6.22 -16.08 -7.29
N MET A 73 -7.42 -15.59 -6.97
CA MET A 73 -8.65 -16.14 -7.52
C MET A 73 -8.72 -15.99 -9.05
N ALA A 74 -8.30 -14.84 -9.58
CA ALA A 74 -8.21 -14.61 -11.02
C ALA A 74 -7.19 -15.54 -11.70
N GLU A 75 -6.06 -15.82 -11.06
CA GLU A 75 -5.05 -16.76 -11.54
C GLU A 75 -5.63 -18.17 -11.69
N ILE A 76 -6.32 -18.66 -10.65
CA ILE A 76 -6.98 -19.98 -10.70
C ILE A 76 -8.10 -20.00 -11.76
N ALA A 77 -8.83 -18.91 -11.92
CA ALA A 77 -9.83 -18.77 -12.98
C ALA A 77 -9.20 -18.88 -14.36
N ILE A 78 -8.10 -18.14 -14.61
CA ILE A 78 -7.36 -18.17 -15.88
C ILE A 78 -6.80 -19.57 -16.13
N LEU A 79 -6.22 -20.23 -15.12
CA LEU A 79 -5.72 -21.60 -15.24
C LEU A 79 -6.84 -22.59 -15.59
N SER A 80 -7.98 -22.51 -14.92
CA SER A 80 -9.15 -23.35 -15.24
C SER A 80 -9.62 -23.09 -16.67
N TRP A 81 -9.64 -21.83 -17.11
CA TRP A 81 -10.03 -21.47 -18.46
C TRP A 81 -9.04 -22.01 -19.50
N VAL A 82 -7.72 -21.90 -19.29
CA VAL A 82 -6.69 -22.48 -20.17
C VAL A 82 -6.88 -23.99 -20.28
N VAL A 83 -7.04 -24.68 -19.14
CA VAL A 83 -7.15 -26.15 -19.10
C VAL A 83 -8.43 -26.64 -19.76
N PHE A 84 -9.57 -26.01 -19.51
CA PHE A 84 -10.86 -26.44 -20.05
C PHE A 84 -11.12 -25.98 -21.49
N HIS A 85 -10.36 -24.99 -22.00
CA HIS A 85 -10.53 -24.49 -23.38
C HIS A 85 -10.38 -25.60 -24.43
N ASP A 86 -9.47 -26.54 -24.21
CA ASP A 86 -9.23 -27.66 -25.14
C ASP A 86 -10.13 -28.89 -24.89
N TYR A 87 -10.81 -28.97 -23.73
CA TYR A 87 -11.55 -30.19 -23.33
C TYR A 87 -13.07 -30.07 -23.48
N SER A 88 -13.68 -28.96 -23.02
CA SER A 88 -15.13 -28.75 -23.12
C SER A 88 -15.51 -27.28 -22.87
N ARG A 89 -16.16 -26.65 -23.85
CA ARG A 89 -16.67 -25.28 -23.71
C ARG A 89 -17.70 -25.14 -22.59
N ASP A 90 -18.50 -26.18 -22.36
CA ASP A 90 -19.55 -26.16 -21.34
C ASP A 90 -18.96 -26.19 -19.93
N ALA A 91 -17.85 -26.90 -19.73
CA ALA A 91 -17.12 -26.93 -18.46
C ALA A 91 -16.48 -25.57 -18.13
N ALA A 92 -15.86 -24.92 -19.12
CA ALA A 92 -15.31 -23.58 -18.97
C ALA A 92 -16.42 -22.55 -18.63
N LEU A 93 -17.57 -22.64 -19.30
CA LEU A 93 -18.72 -21.77 -19.04
C LEU A 93 -19.26 -21.97 -17.61
N ALA A 94 -19.43 -23.22 -17.17
CA ALA A 94 -19.88 -23.55 -15.82
C ALA A 94 -18.92 -23.03 -14.73
N ALA A 95 -17.60 -23.20 -14.92
CA ALA A 95 -16.59 -22.65 -14.01
C ALA A 95 -16.67 -21.12 -13.91
N THR A 96 -16.89 -20.46 -15.04
CA THR A 96 -17.04 -18.99 -15.09
C THR A 96 -18.30 -18.55 -14.35
N ILE A 97 -19.42 -19.25 -14.53
CA ILE A 97 -20.69 -18.94 -13.83
C ILE A 97 -20.50 -19.01 -12.31
N ILE A 98 -19.77 -20.00 -11.80
CA ILE A 98 -19.50 -20.14 -10.37
C ILE A 98 -18.56 -19.03 -9.87
N LEU A 99 -17.61 -18.58 -10.70
CA LEU A 99 -16.67 -17.52 -10.36
C LEU A 99 -17.28 -16.11 -10.39
N ILE A 100 -18.29 -15.86 -11.23
CA ILE A 100 -18.94 -14.54 -11.36
C ILE A 100 -19.41 -13.95 -10.02
N PRO A 101 -20.20 -14.64 -9.17
CA PRO A 101 -20.66 -14.06 -7.90
C PRO A 101 -19.50 -13.73 -6.97
N VAL A 102 -18.46 -14.57 -6.95
CA VAL A 102 -17.27 -14.34 -6.15
C VAL A 102 -16.53 -13.12 -6.68
N ALA A 103 -16.35 -13.01 -8.00
CA ALA A 103 -15.76 -11.85 -8.65
C ALA A 103 -16.54 -10.56 -8.39
N ILE A 104 -17.88 -10.58 -8.39
CA ILE A 104 -18.71 -9.40 -8.10
C ILE A 104 -18.47 -8.91 -6.66
N VAL A 105 -18.50 -9.81 -5.68
CA VAL A 105 -18.25 -9.45 -4.27
C VAL A 105 -16.87 -8.82 -4.15
N PHE A 106 -15.86 -9.43 -4.75
CA PHE A 106 -14.52 -8.88 -4.70
C PHE A 106 -14.35 -7.57 -5.48
N VAL A 107 -15.04 -7.36 -6.61
CA VAL A 107 -15.02 -6.09 -7.34
C VAL A 107 -15.65 -4.97 -6.50
N ILE A 108 -16.73 -5.25 -5.77
CA ILE A 108 -17.32 -4.28 -4.83
C ILE A 108 -16.30 -3.89 -3.77
N PHE A 109 -15.59 -4.86 -3.18
CA PHE A 109 -14.50 -4.59 -2.25
C PHE A 109 -13.37 -3.80 -2.92
N ALA A 110 -12.91 -4.22 -4.09
CA ALA A 110 -11.86 -3.54 -4.84
C ALA A 110 -12.22 -2.09 -5.15
N VAL A 111 -13.47 -1.79 -5.52
CA VAL A 111 -13.97 -0.44 -5.78
C VAL A 111 -14.06 0.36 -4.48
N HIS A 112 -14.55 -0.23 -3.38
CA HIS A 112 -14.56 0.42 -2.07
C HIS A 112 -13.15 0.84 -1.66
N PHE A 113 -12.18 -0.06 -1.82
CA PHE A 113 -10.78 0.19 -1.53
C PHE A 113 -10.09 1.13 -2.53
N TYR A 114 -10.41 1.05 -3.82
CA TYR A 114 -9.90 1.95 -4.84
C TYR A 114 -10.35 3.39 -4.58
N ARG A 115 -11.59 3.58 -4.13
CA ARG A 115 -12.08 4.89 -3.70
C ARG A 115 -11.38 5.40 -2.44
N GLN A 116 -11.05 4.51 -1.50
CA GLN A 116 -10.20 4.89 -0.36
C GLN A 116 -8.77 5.25 -0.80
N LEU A 117 -8.21 4.58 -1.81
CA LEU A 117 -6.93 4.96 -2.40
C LEU A 117 -6.98 6.30 -3.11
N VAL A 118 -7.95 6.54 -3.99
CA VAL A 118 -8.03 7.76 -4.79
C VAL A 118 -8.33 8.99 -3.95
N THR A 119 -9.21 8.88 -2.95
CA THR A 119 -9.56 10.01 -2.08
C THR A 119 -8.39 10.41 -1.18
N HIS A 120 -7.49 9.47 -0.85
CA HIS A 120 -6.39 9.70 0.10
C HIS A 120 -5.03 9.98 -0.58
N LYS A 121 -4.77 9.44 -1.78
CA LYS A 121 -3.49 9.64 -2.51
C LYS A 121 -3.27 11.08 -2.99
N PHE A 122 -4.34 11.82 -3.27
CA PHE A 122 -4.23 13.20 -3.75
C PHE A 122 -3.83 14.18 -2.63
N GLU A 123 -4.29 13.93 -1.41
CA GLU A 123 -3.99 14.78 -0.25
C GLU A 123 -2.64 14.42 0.38
N GLN A 124 -2.34 13.12 0.45
CA GLN A 124 -1.16 12.61 1.16
C GLN A 124 0.15 12.76 0.38
N SER A 125 0.13 12.72 -0.96
CA SER A 125 1.34 12.98 -1.78
C SER A 125 1.80 14.43 -1.71
N VAL A 126 0.88 15.37 -1.43
CA VAL A 126 1.20 16.79 -1.24
C VAL A 126 1.71 17.03 0.18
N MET A 127 1.12 16.36 1.18
CA MET A 127 1.57 16.43 2.57
C MET A 127 2.94 15.79 2.80
N SER A 128 3.21 14.61 2.23
CA SER A 128 4.51 13.93 2.38
C SER A 128 5.65 14.69 1.72
N VAL A 129 5.39 15.41 0.62
CA VAL A 129 6.36 16.30 -0.04
C VAL A 129 6.60 17.55 0.81
N LYS A 130 5.55 18.10 1.42
CA LYS A 130 5.64 19.30 2.27
C LYS A 130 6.35 19.05 3.60
N GLU A 131 6.19 17.88 4.21
CA GLU A 131 6.98 17.45 5.37
C GLU A 131 8.46 17.24 5.01
N LEU A 132 8.74 16.68 3.82
CA LEU A 132 10.11 16.51 3.33
C LEU A 132 10.79 17.86 3.05
N GLU A 133 10.07 18.82 2.47
CA GLU A 133 10.54 20.21 2.31
C GLU A 133 10.80 20.89 3.66
N ASN A 134 9.94 20.66 4.65
CA ASN A 134 10.09 21.27 5.97
C ASN A 134 11.28 20.68 6.76
N MET A 135 11.59 19.38 6.57
CA MET A 135 12.81 18.76 7.10
C MET A 135 14.08 19.28 6.41
N VAL A 136 14.05 19.49 5.08
CA VAL A 136 15.18 20.08 4.34
C VAL A 136 15.40 21.54 4.75
N SER A 137 14.34 22.31 4.93
CA SER A 137 14.42 23.71 5.39
C SER A 137 15.07 23.83 6.77
N GLN A 138 14.73 22.95 7.71
CA GLN A 138 15.33 22.96 9.05
C GLN A 138 16.82 22.58 9.05
N LEU A 139 17.26 21.72 8.14
CA LEU A 139 18.68 21.41 7.97
C LEU A 139 19.46 22.57 7.33
N GLN A 140 18.83 23.32 6.42
CA GLN A 140 19.45 24.49 5.80
C GLN A 140 19.58 25.66 6.79
N ASP A 141 18.56 25.89 7.61
CA ASP A 141 18.58 26.93 8.67
C ASP A 141 19.59 26.59 9.79
N GLY A 142 19.72 25.30 10.14
CA GLY A 142 20.71 24.83 11.11
C GLY A 142 22.16 24.89 10.61
N SER A 143 22.38 24.98 9.29
CA SER A 143 23.72 25.08 8.68
C SER A 143 24.13 26.51 8.35
N GLY A 144 23.19 27.46 8.28
CA GLY A 144 23.43 28.87 7.97
C GLY A 144 23.83 29.78 9.16
N GLY A 145 23.71 29.32 10.40
CA GLY A 145 23.97 30.12 11.61
C GLY A 145 25.42 30.14 12.12
N GLY A 146 26.38 29.61 11.36
CA GLY A 146 27.75 29.34 11.82
C GLY A 146 28.82 30.34 11.40
N THR A 147 28.49 31.52 10.88
CA THR A 147 29.51 32.48 10.40
C THR A 147 29.01 33.91 10.53
N ASP A 148 29.19 34.54 11.70
CA ASP A 148 29.37 36.01 11.84
C ASP A 148 29.41 36.49 13.30
N ASN A 149 30.31 35.94 14.13
CA ASN A 149 30.58 36.50 15.48
C ASN A 149 32.09 36.69 15.76
N GLY A 150 32.89 36.98 14.72
CA GLY A 150 34.34 37.14 14.84
C GLY A 150 34.92 38.51 14.44
N ALA A 151 34.10 39.46 13.97
CA ALA A 151 34.59 40.69 13.30
C ALA A 151 34.27 42.01 14.02
N SER A 152 34.04 42.03 15.34
CA SER A 152 33.75 43.29 16.07
C SER A 152 34.46 43.46 17.41
N LEU A 153 35.59 42.77 17.65
CA LEU A 153 36.28 42.87 18.94
C LEU A 153 37.77 43.24 18.88
N LEU A 154 38.25 44.03 17.91
CA LEU A 154 39.56 44.72 18.01
C LEU A 154 39.61 46.03 17.20
N ASN A 155 38.72 46.99 17.51
CA ASN A 155 38.97 48.40 17.19
C ASN A 155 38.39 49.32 18.26
N VAL A 156 39.01 49.33 19.45
CA VAL A 156 39.30 50.50 20.32
C VAL A 156 40.43 50.09 21.25
#